data_AF-A0A526VDE1-F1
#
_entry.id   AF-A0A526VDE1-F1
#
_cell.length_a   1.000
_cell.length_b   1.000
_cell.length_c   1.000
_cell.angle_alpha   90.00
_cell.angle_beta   90.00
_cell.angle_gamma   90.00
#
_symmetry.space_group_name_H-M   'P 1'
#
loop_
_entity.id
_entity.type
_entity.pdbx_description
1 polymer ?
#
loop_
_entity_poly.entity_id
_entity_poly.type
_entity_poly.pdbx_seq_one_letter_code
_entity_poly.pdbx_strand_id
1 'polypeptide(L)' 'AIRDIGSTYKACAPEVMAEEKALFDALAKAASYRVDAGKLIISDKDGREILRFSAAS' A
#
# COMPACT_ATOMS: atom_id res chain seq x y z
N ALA A 1 -3.49 12.66 -3.82
CA ALA A 1 -3.24 11.38 -4.51
C ALA A 1 -1.75 11.07 -4.43
N ILE A 2 -1.38 9.81 -4.17
CA ILE A 2 0.01 9.36 -4.22
C ILE A 2 0.44 9.34 -5.69
N ARG A 3 1.64 9.85 -5.99
CA ARG A 3 2.17 9.99 -7.35
C ARG A 3 3.62 9.53 -7.39
N ASP A 4 4.09 9.22 -8.60
CA ASP A 4 5.50 8.96 -8.91
C ASP A 4 6.13 7.87 -8.01
N ILE A 5 5.42 6.75 -7.87
CA ILE A 5 5.89 5.58 -7.11
C ILE A 5 7.12 4.99 -7.81
N GLY A 6 8.24 4.91 -7.08
CA GLY A 6 9.50 4.36 -7.57
C GLY A 6 9.84 3.00 -6.97
N SER A 7 10.70 2.25 -7.67
CA SER A 7 11.31 1.00 -7.19
C SER A 7 12.81 0.99 -7.48
N THR A 8 13.56 0.23 -6.68
CA THR A 8 14.99 -0.03 -6.90
C THR A 8 15.24 -1.18 -7.88
N TYR A 9 14.19 -1.93 -8.24
CA TYR A 9 14.29 -3.16 -9.05
C TYR A 9 15.24 -4.21 -8.46
N LYS A 10 15.43 -4.22 -7.14
CA LYS A 10 16.22 -5.26 -6.47
C LYS A 10 15.51 -6.60 -6.58
N ALA A 11 16.21 -7.60 -7.11
CA ALA A 11 15.69 -8.96 -7.19
C ALA A 11 15.58 -9.61 -5.80
N CYS A 12 14.48 -10.33 -5.60
CA CYS A 12 14.15 -11.16 -4.43
C CYS A 12 13.41 -12.43 -4.92
N ALA A 13 12.94 -13.27 -4.00
CA ALA A 13 12.07 -14.40 -4.36
C ALA A 13 10.80 -13.89 -5.09
N PRO A 14 10.28 -14.61 -6.11
CA PRO A 14 9.16 -14.15 -6.93
C PRO A 14 7.92 -13.73 -6.13
N GLU A 15 7.62 -14.43 -5.04
CA GLU A 15 6.52 -14.13 -4.14
C GLU A 15 6.66 -12.76 -3.46
N VAL A 16 7.87 -12.40 -3.01
CA VAL A 16 8.15 -11.10 -2.40
C VAL A 16 8.06 -9.98 -3.43
N MET A 17 8.50 -10.24 -4.66
CA MET A 17 8.35 -9.27 -5.76
C MET A 17 6.89 -9.05 -6.15
N ALA A 18 6.05 -10.10 -6.07
CA ALA A 18 4.62 -9.99 -6.28
C ALA A 18 3.94 -9.13 -5.20
N GLU A 19 4.40 -9.23 -3.95
CA GLU A 19 3.94 -8.36 -2.85
C GLU A 19 4.29 -6.88 -3.10
N GLU A 20 5.53 -6.58 -3.53
CA GLU A 20 5.93 -5.21 -3.90
C GLU A 20 5.00 -4.65 -4.99
N LYS A 21 4.75 -5.44 -6.05
CA LYS A 21 3.86 -5.02 -7.13
C LYS A 21 2.44 -4.77 -6.64
N ALA A 22 1.90 -5.66 -5.81
CA ALA A 22 0.55 -5.51 -5.24
C ALA A 22 0.43 -4.25 -4.37
N LEU A 23 1.47 -3.96 -3.57
CA LEU A 23 1.54 -2.74 -2.78
C LEU A 23 1.50 -1.49 -3.66
N PHE A 24 2.32 -1.43 -4.72
CA PHE A 24 2.34 -0.29 -5.64
C PHE A 24 1.02 -0.10 -6.38
N ASP A 25 0.43 -1.19 -6.90
CA ASP A 25 -0.86 -1.16 -7.59
C ASP A 25 -2.00 -0.67 -6.68
N ALA A 26 -1.92 -0.96 -5.37
CA ALA A 26 -2.87 -0.45 -4.38
C ALA A 26 -2.61 1.03 -4.07
N LEU A 27 -1.35 1.44 -3.83
CA LEU A 27 -1.01 2.84 -3.55
C LEU A 27 -1.40 3.78 -4.70
N ALA A 28 -1.32 3.32 -5.95
CA ALA A 28 -1.78 4.07 -7.12
C ALA A 28 -3.28 4.40 -7.11
N LYS A 29 -4.09 3.64 -6.36
CA LYS A 29 -5.55 3.83 -6.23
C LYS A 29 -5.93 4.60 -4.96
N ALA A 30 -4.98 4.93 -4.10
CA ALA A 30 -5.25 5.57 -2.81
C ALA A 30 -5.89 6.95 -2.98
N ALA A 31 -7.08 7.12 -2.39
CA ALA A 31 -7.80 8.38 -2.35
C ALA A 31 -7.87 8.98 -0.95
N SER A 32 -7.89 8.14 0.10
CA SER A 32 -7.96 8.59 1.49
C SER A 32 -7.21 7.63 2.42
N TYR A 33 -6.89 8.11 3.63
CA TYR A 33 -6.33 7.29 4.69
C TYR A 33 -6.97 7.63 6.03
N ARG A 34 -6.91 6.69 6.98
CA ARG A 34 -7.27 6.90 8.37
C ARG A 34 -6.30 6.14 9.26
N VAL A 35 -5.95 6.75 10.39
CA VAL A 35 -5.22 6.08 11.47
C VAL A 35 -6.14 5.98 12.67
N ASP A 36 -6.32 4.78 13.20
CA ASP A 36 -7.11 4.52 14.41
C ASP A 36 -6.54 3.33 15.17
N ALA A 37 -6.50 3.42 16.51
CA ALA A 37 -6.06 2.35 17.41
C ALA A 37 -4.78 1.60 16.95
N GLY A 38 -3.76 2.33 16.49
CA GLY A 38 -2.50 1.75 16.02
C GLY A 38 -2.58 1.06 14.66
N LYS A 39 -3.61 1.33 13.86
CA LYS A 39 -3.78 0.80 12.50
C LYS A 39 -3.84 1.93 11.49
N LEU A 40 -3.16 1.76 10.36
CA LEU A 40 -3.30 2.61 9.19
C LEU A 40 -4.17 1.87 8.16
N ILE A 41 -5.25 2.50 7.73
CA ILE A 41 -6.11 2.03 6.65
C ILE A 41 -6.07 3.03 5.51
N ILE A 42 -5.85 2.54 4.29
CA ILE A 42 -5.88 3.32 3.06
C ILE A 42 -7.04 2.82 2.20
N SER A 43 -7.85 3.76 1.70
CA SER A 43 -9.03 3.46 0.88
C SER A 43 -8.94 4.08 -0.51
N ASP A 44 -9.60 3.43 -1.48
CA ASP A 44 -9.78 3.95 -2.83
C ASP A 44 -10.85 5.05 -2.91
N LYS A 45 -11.08 5.56 -4.12
CA LYS A 45 -12.04 6.64 -4.38
C LYS A 45 -13.50 6.27 -4.06
N ASP A 46 -13.81 4.98 -4.00
CA ASP A 46 -15.15 4.46 -3.72
C ASP A 46 -15.29 4.10 -2.22
N GLY A 47 -14.26 4.39 -1.40
CA GLY A 47 -14.24 4.14 0.03
C GLY A 47 -13.82 2.72 0.42
N ARG A 48 -13.49 1.85 -0.54
CA ARG A 48 -13.06 0.48 -0.27
C ARG A 48 -11.65 0.47 0.33
N GLU A 49 -11.47 -0.27 1.43
CA GLU A 49 -10.14 -0.48 2.00
C GLU A 49 -9.26 -1.32 1.07
N ILE A 50 -8.10 -0.79 0.72
CA ILE A 50 -7.16 -1.42 -0.22
C ILE A 50 -5.82 -1.77 0.44
N LEU A 51 -5.45 -1.11 1.54
CA LEU A 51 -4.29 -1.47 2.37
C LEU A 51 -4.61 -1.32 3.85
N ARG A 52 -4.02 -2.20 4.66
CA ARG A 52 -4.10 -2.18 6.12
C ARG A 52 -2.72 -2.48 6.71
N PHE A 53 -2.27 -1.63 7.61
CA PHE A 53 -1.03 -1.80 8.35
C PHE A 53 -1.30 -1.73 9.85
N SER A 54 -0.50 -2.45 10.63
CA SER A 54 -0.46 -2.31 12.09
C SER A 54 0.81 -1.55 12.47
N ALA A 55 0.75 -0.78 13.56
CA ALA A 55 1.93 -0.17 14.14
C ALA A 55 2.97 -1.25 14.46
N ALA A 56 4.22 -1.01 14.04
CA ALA A 56 5.32 -1.85 14.46
C ALA A 56 5.62 -1.60 15.94
N SER A 57 5.92 -2.67 16.68
CA SER A 57 6.34 -2.66 18.09
C SER A 57 7.81 -2.30 18.24
#